data_AF-A0A7W0WZ74-F1
#
_entry.id   AF-A0A7W0WZ74-F1
#
_cell.length_a   1.000
_cell.length_b   1.000
_cell.length_c   1.000
_cell.angle_alpha   90.00
_cell.angle_beta   90.00
_cell.angle_gamma   90.00
#
_symmetry.space_group_name_H-M   'P 1'
#
loop_
_entity.id
_entity.type
_entity.pdbx_description
1 polymer ?
#
loop_
_entity_poly.entity_id
_entity_poly.type
_entity_poly.pdbx_seq_one_letter_code
_entity_poly.pdbx_strand_id
1 'polypeptide(L)'
;IDATLKFSLRRRWFWPFKKLLTTQGQRIPTNIPKANAFAERAARAFGGIAITSTSEILFDLPMTAHCIGGCVMGNDATQGVIDARHRVHGYHNLYVIDGAAVGANLGVNPSLTITALAERAMTFIPPKNQIGGAE
;
A
#
# COMPACT_ATOMS: atom_id res chain seq x y z
N ILE A 1 -10.11 -6.58 -9.71
CA ILE A 1 -8.95 -5.65 -9.63
C ILE A 1 -8.53 -5.72 -8.18
N ASP A 2 -7.73 -6.74 -7.89
CA ASP A 2 -7.51 -7.25 -6.53
C ASP A 2 -6.04 -7.04 -6.21
N ALA A 3 -5.70 -5.79 -5.93
CA ALA A 3 -4.35 -5.42 -5.56
C ALA A 3 -4.14 -5.81 -4.07
N THR A 4 -3.86 -7.09 -3.84
CA THR A 4 -3.47 -7.61 -2.52
C THR A 4 -2.00 -8.00 -2.55
N LEU A 5 -1.18 -7.38 -1.70
CA LEU A 5 0.20 -7.80 -1.50
C LEU A 5 0.26 -8.79 -0.34
N LYS A 6 0.73 -10.01 -0.61
CA LYS A 6 1.03 -10.99 0.45
C LYS A 6 2.51 -10.94 0.75
N PHE A 7 2.85 -10.72 2.02
CA PHE A 7 4.23 -10.75 2.47
C PHE A 7 4.47 -12.01 3.29
N SER A 8 5.65 -12.61 3.13
CA SER A 8 6.10 -13.72 3.97
C SER A 8 7.55 -13.53 4.35
N LEU A 9 7.88 -13.81 5.61
CA LEU A 9 9.27 -13.89 6.04
C LEU A 9 9.90 -15.20 5.55
N ARG A 10 10.76 -15.12 4.53
CA ARG A 10 11.49 -16.29 4.00
C ARG A 10 12.98 -16.21 4.31
N ARG A 11 13.58 -17.36 4.60
CA ARG A 11 15.02 -17.49 4.81
C ARG A 11 15.71 -17.65 3.45
N ARG A 12 16.76 -16.86 3.19
CA ARG A 12 17.60 -17.08 2.01
C ARG A 12 18.32 -18.42 2.12
N TRP A 13 18.32 -19.17 1.02
CA TRP A 13 19.04 -20.44 0.90
C TRP A 13 20.56 -20.27 0.77
N PHE A 14 21.02 -19.03 0.57
CA PHE A 14 22.43 -18.65 0.55
C PHE A 14 22.73 -17.58 1.60
N TRP A 15 24.01 -17.48 1.97
CA TRP A 15 24.51 -16.59 3.02
C TRP A 15 23.95 -15.16 2.87
N PRO A 16 23.49 -14.48 3.95
CA PRO A 16 23.71 -14.77 5.37
C PRO A 16 22.57 -15.55 6.08
N PHE A 17 21.74 -16.33 5.36
CA PHE A 17 20.68 -17.16 5.95
C PHE A 17 19.69 -16.42 6.88
N LYS A 18 19.57 -15.10 6.73
CA LYS A 18 18.61 -14.28 7.49
C LYS A 18 17.22 -14.39 6.85
N LYS A 19 16.19 -14.23 7.70
CA LYS A 19 14.82 -14.04 7.20
C LYS A 19 14.71 -12.64 6.62
N LEU A 20 14.16 -12.55 5.41
CA LEU A 20 13.81 -11.29 4.76
C LEU A 20 12.32 -11.30 4.44
N LEU A 21 11.73 -10.12 4.44
CA LEU A 21 10.36 -9.96 3.97
C LEU A 21 10.36 -10.13 2.46
N THR A 22 9.57 -11.08 1.97
CA THR A 22 9.41 -11.34 0.52
C THR A 22 7.96 -11.21 0.14
N THR A 23 7.69 -10.54 -0.97
CA THR A 23 6.37 -10.47 -1.59
C THR A 23 6.03 -11.77 -2.31
N GLN A 24 4.78 -12.20 -2.22
CA GLN A 24 4.21 -13.34 -2.93
C GLN A 24 3.09 -12.86 -3.86
N GLY A 25 2.99 -13.47 -5.04
CA GLY A 25 1.94 -13.19 -6.00
C GLY A 25 2.47 -13.11 -7.43
N GLN A 26 1.57 -12.80 -8.34
CA GLN A 26 1.93 -12.52 -9.72
C GLN A 26 2.72 -11.20 -9.79
N ARG A 27 3.85 -11.21 -10.48
CA ARG A 27 4.59 -9.97 -10.76
C ARG A 27 3.75 -9.06 -11.64
N ILE A 28 3.79 -7.77 -11.35
CA ILE A 28 3.15 -6.77 -12.21
C ILE A 28 3.95 -6.73 -13.51
N PRO A 29 3.30 -6.89 -14.68
CA PRO A 29 4.00 -6.84 -15.95
C PRO A 29 4.55 -5.43 -16.20
N THR A 30 5.82 -5.37 -16.56
CA THR A 30 6.55 -4.11 -16.83
C THR A 30 6.12 -3.44 -18.12
N ASN A 31 5.68 -4.25 -19.10
CA ASN A 31 5.16 -3.74 -20.36
C ASN A 31 3.64 -3.73 -20.33
N ILE A 32 3.06 -2.54 -20.21
CA ILE A 32 1.62 -2.31 -20.34
C ILE A 32 1.40 -1.51 -21.63
N PRO A 33 0.95 -2.14 -22.74
CA PRO A 33 0.89 -1.50 -24.06
C PRO A 33 0.09 -0.19 -24.06
N LYS A 34 -1.02 -0.14 -23.31
CA LYS A 34 -1.84 1.08 -23.19
C LYS A 34 -1.11 2.21 -22.46
N ALA A 35 -0.33 1.90 -21.43
CA ALA A 35 0.44 2.90 -20.70
C ALA A 35 1.61 3.42 -21.55
N ASN A 36 2.30 2.52 -22.26
CA ASN A 36 3.38 2.88 -23.18
C ASN A 36 2.89 3.76 -24.33
N ALA A 37 1.76 3.40 -24.96
CA ALA A 37 1.16 4.21 -26.01
C ALA A 37 0.76 5.62 -25.52
N PHE A 38 0.28 5.74 -24.28
CA PHE A 38 0.00 7.03 -23.66
C PHE A 38 1.28 7.84 -23.43
N ALA A 39 2.31 7.22 -22.84
CA ALA A 39 3.60 7.87 -22.58
C ALA A 39 4.25 8.37 -23.88
N GLU A 40 4.23 7.55 -24.93
CA GLU A 40 4.72 7.95 -26.26
C GLU A 40 3.91 9.11 -26.85
N ARG A 41 2.58 9.09 -26.72
CA ARG A 41 1.73 10.17 -27.24
C ARG A 41 1.99 11.48 -26.49
N ALA A 42 2.16 11.43 -25.17
CA ALA A 42 2.54 12.58 -24.37
C ALA A 42 3.92 13.10 -24.78
N ALA A 43 4.91 12.22 -24.91
CA ALA A 43 6.25 12.58 -25.35
C ALA A 43 6.23 13.28 -26.72
N ARG A 44 5.49 12.76 -27.70
CA ARG A 44 5.31 13.41 -29.02
C ARG A 44 4.69 14.80 -28.91
N ALA A 45 3.70 15.00 -28.05
CA ALA A 45 3.04 16.29 -27.86
C ALA A 45 3.97 17.35 -27.23
N PHE A 46 4.89 16.93 -26.37
CA PHE A 46 5.85 17.80 -25.68
C PHE A 46 7.23 17.86 -26.36
N GLY A 47 7.40 17.22 -27.52
CA GLY A 47 8.70 17.13 -28.21
C GLY A 47 9.77 16.37 -27.40
N GLY A 48 9.35 15.50 -26.48
CA GLY A 48 10.22 14.73 -25.60
C GLY A 48 10.40 13.27 -26.02
N ILE A 49 11.15 12.53 -25.20
CA ILE A 49 11.37 11.08 -25.33
C ILE A 49 10.78 10.41 -24.09
N ALA A 50 9.91 9.42 -24.28
CA ALA A 50 9.39 8.62 -23.17
C ALA A 50 10.51 7.72 -22.62
N ILE A 51 10.78 7.83 -21.32
CA ILE A 51 11.81 7.04 -20.63
C ILE A 51 11.19 6.34 -19.41
N THR A 52 11.79 5.21 -19.03
CA THR A 52 11.50 4.53 -17.76
C THR A 52 12.82 4.11 -17.10
N SER A 53 12.75 3.63 -15.86
CA SER A 53 13.95 3.23 -15.10
C SER A 53 14.54 1.92 -15.62
N THR A 54 15.87 1.84 -15.69
CA THR A 54 16.58 0.62 -16.14
C THR A 54 16.31 -0.59 -15.23
N SER A 55 16.19 -0.35 -13.93
CA SER A 55 15.84 -1.38 -12.94
C SER A 55 14.44 -1.97 -13.16
N GLU A 56 13.50 -1.15 -13.61
CA GLU A 56 12.13 -1.57 -13.89
C GLU A 56 12.10 -2.48 -15.12
N ILE A 57 12.77 -2.10 -16.22
CA ILE A 57 12.86 -2.89 -17.45
C ILE A 57 13.53 -4.25 -17.21
N LEU A 58 14.65 -4.28 -16.48
CA LEU A 58 15.49 -5.48 -16.38
C LEU A 58 14.99 -6.50 -15.35
N PHE A 59 14.28 -6.06 -14.31
CA PHE A 59 13.94 -6.93 -13.18
C PHE A 59 12.44 -7.09 -12.92
N ASP A 60 11.60 -6.45 -13.72
CA ASP A 60 10.15 -6.35 -13.50
C ASP A 60 9.81 -5.83 -12.09
N LEU A 61 10.57 -4.81 -11.67
CA LEU A 61 10.46 -4.16 -10.36
C LEU A 61 10.03 -2.71 -10.56
N PRO A 62 8.71 -2.45 -10.73
CA PRO A 62 8.23 -1.08 -10.83
C PRO A 62 8.54 -0.34 -9.53
N MET A 63 9.24 0.79 -9.67
CA MET A 63 9.62 1.61 -8.53
C MET A 63 8.50 2.61 -8.21
N THR A 64 8.10 2.68 -6.95
CA THR A 64 7.17 3.71 -6.46
C THR A 64 7.80 4.43 -5.29
N ALA A 65 7.60 5.74 -5.21
CA ALA A 65 7.99 6.54 -4.04
C ALA A 65 6.97 6.42 -2.88
N HIS A 66 5.81 5.81 -3.13
CA HIS A 66 4.73 5.69 -2.15
C HIS A 66 4.93 4.42 -1.30
N CYS A 67 5.52 4.58 -0.11
CA CYS A 67 5.61 3.52 0.90
C CYS A 67 4.24 3.30 1.58
N ILE A 68 3.56 2.20 1.25
CA ILE A 68 2.21 1.86 1.74
C ILE A 68 2.09 0.35 2.03
N GLY A 69 1.02 -0.06 2.71
CA GLY A 69 0.68 -1.49 2.89
C GLY A 69 1.36 -2.19 4.06
N GLY A 70 1.90 -1.45 5.03
CA GLY A 70 2.57 -2.02 6.21
C GLY A 70 1.61 -2.54 7.30
N CYS A 71 0.38 -2.03 7.37
CA CYS A 71 -0.61 -2.34 8.40
C CYS A 71 -2.00 -2.49 7.78
N VAL A 72 -2.12 -3.45 6.86
CA VAL A 72 -3.34 -3.61 6.05
C VAL A 72 -4.56 -3.99 6.89
N MET A 73 -5.74 -3.57 6.43
CA MET A 73 -7.02 -3.98 7.00
C MET A 73 -7.28 -5.47 6.74
N GLY A 74 -7.75 -6.18 7.76
CA GLY A 74 -8.16 -7.57 7.66
C GLY A 74 -9.32 -7.89 8.60
N ASN A 75 -10.03 -8.99 8.31
CA ASN A 75 -11.14 -9.46 9.13
C ASN A 75 -10.68 -9.89 10.55
N ASP A 76 -9.43 -10.34 10.68
CA ASP A 76 -8.80 -10.75 11.91
C ASP A 76 -7.27 -10.53 11.86
N ALA A 77 -6.60 -10.78 12.98
CA ALA A 77 -5.15 -10.62 13.15
C ALA A 77 -4.29 -11.54 12.25
N THR A 78 -4.87 -12.58 11.65
CA THR A 78 -4.15 -13.47 10.73
C THR A 78 -4.18 -12.96 9.29
N GLN A 79 -5.16 -12.12 8.95
CA GLN A 79 -5.34 -11.56 7.60
C GLN A 79 -4.95 -10.08 7.49
N GLY A 80 -4.77 -9.36 8.60
CA GLY A 80 -4.35 -7.96 8.63
C GLY A 80 -3.90 -7.51 10.01
N VAL A 81 -3.35 -6.29 10.07
CA VAL A 81 -2.89 -5.68 11.34
C VAL A 81 -4.01 -4.90 12.02
N ILE A 82 -4.86 -4.27 11.22
CA ILE A 82 -5.97 -3.46 11.70
C ILE A 82 -7.31 -4.00 11.20
N ASP A 83 -8.40 -3.63 11.88
CA ASP A 83 -9.75 -3.90 11.41
C ASP A 83 -10.26 -2.81 10.45
N ALA A 84 -11.50 -2.98 9.95
CA ALA A 84 -12.14 -2.01 9.06
C ALA A 84 -12.41 -0.63 9.69
N ARG A 85 -12.17 -0.45 11.00
CA ARG A 85 -12.29 0.80 11.75
C ARG A 85 -10.92 1.34 12.18
N HIS A 86 -9.84 0.82 11.59
CA HIS A 86 -8.45 1.22 11.85
C HIS A 86 -7.94 0.87 13.25
N ARG A 87 -8.62 -0.01 14.00
CA ARG A 87 -8.17 -0.49 15.31
C ARG A 87 -7.16 -1.60 15.13
N VAL A 88 -6.06 -1.57 15.87
CA VAL A 88 -5.08 -2.68 15.86
C VAL A 88 -5.68 -3.89 16.57
N HIS A 89 -5.64 -5.04 15.91
CA HIS A 89 -6.14 -6.29 16.50
C HIS A 89 -5.36 -6.64 17.77
N GLY A 90 -6.07 -6.97 18.85
CA GLY A 90 -5.46 -7.36 20.14
C GLY A 90 -5.03 -6.19 21.04
N TYR A 91 -5.24 -4.94 20.63
CA TYR A 91 -4.90 -3.76 21.42
C TYR A 91 -6.12 -2.87 21.65
N HIS A 92 -6.25 -2.32 22.87
CA HIS A 92 -7.23 -1.30 23.18
C HIS A 92 -6.65 0.09 22.90
N ASN A 93 -7.46 0.97 22.31
CA ASN A 93 -7.12 2.36 22.04
C ASN A 93 -5.85 2.59 21.17
N LEU A 94 -5.47 1.60 20.36
CA LEU A 94 -4.38 1.73 19.39
C LEU A 94 -4.92 1.69 17.96
N TYR A 95 -4.55 2.67 17.15
CA TYR A 95 -5.06 2.86 15.79
C TYR A 95 -3.93 3.16 14.81
N VAL A 96 -4.11 2.76 13.54
CA VAL A 96 -3.20 3.12 12.43
C VAL A 96 -3.99 3.84 11.36
N ILE A 97 -3.66 5.10 11.10
CA ILE A 97 -4.46 6.00 10.27
C ILE A 97 -3.55 6.78 9.31
N ASP A 98 -2.85 6.03 8.45
CA ASP A 98 -1.92 6.56 7.47
C ASP A 98 -1.87 5.65 6.21
N GLY A 99 -0.86 5.84 5.36
CA GLY A 99 -0.63 5.02 4.16
C GLY A 99 -0.37 3.54 4.43
N ALA A 100 -0.03 3.14 5.66
CA ALA A 100 0.18 1.73 5.98
C ALA A 100 -1.12 0.91 5.89
N ALA A 101 -2.29 1.56 6.07
CA ALA A 101 -3.59 0.93 5.92
C ALA A 101 -3.96 0.62 4.46
N VAL A 102 -3.33 1.29 3.49
CA VAL A 102 -3.60 1.13 2.06
C VAL A 102 -2.89 -0.13 1.56
N GLY A 103 -3.66 -1.18 1.25
CA GLY A 103 -3.14 -2.53 1.05
C GLY A 103 -2.15 -2.72 -0.11
N ALA A 104 -2.34 -2.01 -1.21
CA ALA A 104 -1.44 -2.04 -2.35
C ALA A 104 -1.48 -0.72 -3.12
N ASN A 105 -0.50 -0.54 -3.99
CA ASN A 105 -0.41 0.65 -4.83
C ASN A 105 -1.59 0.74 -5.78
N LEU A 106 -2.28 1.88 -5.71
CA LEU A 106 -3.45 2.22 -6.50
C LEU A 106 -3.08 2.58 -7.94
N GLY A 107 -1.79 2.71 -8.26
CA GLY A 107 -1.29 3.19 -9.55
C GLY A 107 -1.43 4.72 -9.73
N VAL A 108 -1.91 5.41 -8.69
CA VAL A 108 -2.12 6.86 -8.64
C VAL A 108 -1.68 7.38 -7.27
N ASN A 109 -1.68 8.71 -7.09
CA ASN A 109 -1.32 9.34 -5.83
C ASN A 109 -2.26 8.88 -4.69
N PRO A 110 -1.74 8.27 -3.61
CA PRO A 110 -2.57 7.73 -2.53
C PRO A 110 -3.09 8.80 -1.56
N SER A 111 -2.62 10.05 -1.64
CA SER A 111 -2.93 11.12 -0.66
C SER A 111 -4.42 11.25 -0.35
N LEU A 112 -5.27 11.41 -1.38
CA LEU A 112 -6.72 11.57 -1.17
C LEU A 112 -7.39 10.31 -0.62
N THR A 113 -6.86 9.13 -0.95
CA THR A 113 -7.36 7.87 -0.37
C THR A 113 -7.01 7.78 1.11
N ILE A 114 -5.79 8.17 1.49
CA ILE A 114 -5.36 8.23 2.89
C ILE A 114 -6.25 9.22 3.65
N THR A 115 -6.50 10.41 3.09
CA THR A 115 -7.41 11.40 3.70
C THR A 115 -8.80 10.84 3.91
N ALA A 116 -9.42 10.24 2.89
CA ALA A 116 -10.76 9.68 2.99
C ALA A 116 -10.86 8.56 4.05
N LEU A 117 -9.84 7.68 4.11
CA LEU A 117 -9.77 6.64 5.13
C LEU A 117 -9.58 7.21 6.53
N ALA A 118 -8.76 8.26 6.67
CA ALA A 118 -8.54 8.94 7.94
C ALA A 118 -9.81 9.61 8.45
N GLU A 119 -10.52 10.35 7.60
CA GLU A 119 -11.80 10.97 7.95
C GLU A 119 -12.82 9.91 8.38
N ARG A 120 -12.94 8.83 7.61
CA ARG A 120 -13.81 7.71 7.95
C ARG A 120 -13.43 7.09 9.31
N ALA A 121 -12.14 6.86 9.57
CA ALA A 121 -11.68 6.32 10.85
C ALA A 121 -12.06 7.22 12.04
N MET A 122 -11.92 8.54 11.88
CA MET A 122 -12.29 9.52 12.90
C MET A 122 -13.80 9.52 13.22
N THR A 123 -14.67 9.16 12.27
CA THR A 123 -16.12 9.04 12.54
C THR A 123 -16.47 7.98 13.59
N PHE A 124 -15.58 7.01 13.84
CA PHE A 124 -15.76 5.99 14.87
C PHE A 124 -15.19 6.39 16.23
N ILE A 125 -14.45 7.50 16.30
CA ILE A 125 -13.86 7.98 17.55
C ILE A 125 -14.89 8.92 18.21
N PRO A 126 -15.33 8.60 19.44
CA PRO A 126 -16.29 9.45 20.13
C PRO A 126 -15.68 10.82 20.44
N PRO A 127 -16.47 11.90 20.36
CA PRO A 127 -16.01 13.23 20.75
C PRO A 127 -15.64 13.25 22.24
N LYS A 128 -14.59 14.00 22.57
CA LYS A 128 -14.02 14.11 23.92
C LYS A 128 -15.06 14.34 25.02
N ASN A 129 -16.09 15.15 24.73
CA ASN A 129 -17.11 15.56 25.72
C ASN A 129 -18.13 14.46 26.04
N GLN A 130 -18.18 13.37 25.28
CA GLN A 130 -19.07 12.23 25.57
C GLN A 130 -18.45 11.20 26.51
N ILE A 131 -17.14 11.29 26.79
CA ILE A 131 -16.43 10.31 27.63
C ILE A 131 -16.48 10.69 29.12
N GLY A 132 -16.83 11.94 29.46
CA GLY A 132 -16.81 12.48 30.84
C GLY A 132 -18.17 12.83 31.45
N GLY A 133 -19.28 12.33 30.92
CA GLY A 133 -20.64 12.65 31.38
C GLY A 133 -21.30 11.59 32.27
N ALA A 134 -20.54 10.62 32.78
CA ALA A 134 -21.01 9.59 33.68
C ALA A 134 -20.19 9.62 34.98
N GLU A 135 -20.39 10.68 35.76
CA GLU A 135 -20.16 10.70 37.21
C GLU A 135 -21.49 11.02 37.91
#